data_AF-A0A8J7CFP5-F1
#
_entry.id   AF-A0A8J7CFP5-F1
#
_cell.length_a   1.000
_cell.length_b   1.000
_cell.length_c   1.000
_cell.angle_alpha   90.00
_cell.angle_beta   90.00
_cell.angle_gamma   90.00
#
_symmetry.space_group_name_H-M   'P 1'
#
loop_
_entity.id
_entity.type
_entity.pdbx_description
1 polymer ?
#
loop_
_entity_poly.entity_id
_entity_poly.type
_entity_poly.pdbx_seq_one_letter_code
_entity_poly.pdbx_strand_id
1 'polypeptide(L)'
;MASTYEQILEFRGISLNEHLRYLSELGFRSESPMVETKPTFPLRFHTSNWKVEILREEKVRITTTFILEALFFRFQSDTEEGLNHLISLYRKKTMRAGG
;
A
#
# COMPACT_ATOMS: atom_id res chain seq x y z
N MET A 1 5.64 -8.51 25.26
CA MET A 1 6.03 -8.36 23.85
C MET A 1 4.77 -7.98 23.10
N ALA A 2 4.68 -6.77 22.55
CA ALA A 2 3.52 -6.39 21.76
C ALA A 2 3.56 -7.19 20.46
N SER A 3 2.60 -8.09 20.25
CA SER A 3 2.47 -8.81 18.99
C SER A 3 1.90 -7.84 17.96
N THR A 4 2.74 -7.32 17.07
CA THR A 4 2.27 -6.56 15.92
C THR A 4 1.78 -7.55 14.86
N TYR A 5 0.54 -7.39 14.41
CA TYR A 5 -0.03 -8.17 13.33
C TYR A 5 0.33 -7.52 12.01
N GLU A 6 0.77 -8.31 11.04
CA GLU A 6 1.14 -7.81 9.71
C GLU A 6 0.70 -8.72 8.58
N GLN A 7 0.46 -8.12 7.41
CA GLN A 7 0.17 -8.84 6.19
C GLN A 7 0.74 -8.12 4.97
N ILE A 8 1.34 -8.90 4.07
CA ILE A 8 1.84 -8.39 2.79
C ILE A 8 0.81 -8.66 1.70
N LEU A 9 0.45 -7.62 0.93
CA LEU A 9 -0.45 -7.71 -0.21
C LEU A 9 0.22 -7.13 -1.45
N GLU A 10 -0.11 -7.72 -2.59
CA GLU A 10 0.32 -7.25 -3.91
C GLU A 10 -0.86 -6.55 -4.61
N PHE A 11 -0.62 -5.36 -5.15
CA PHE A 11 -1.58 -4.64 -5.98
C PHE A 11 -1.00 -4.44 -7.38
N ARG A 12 -1.79 -4.78 -8.39
CA ARG A 12 -1.40 -4.71 -9.81
C ARG A 12 -2.29 -3.75 -10.57
N GLY A 13 -1.73 -3.06 -11.55
CA GLY A 13 -2.50 -2.23 -12.48
C GLY A 13 -3.05 -0.93 -11.89
N ILE A 14 -2.57 -0.53 -10.71
CA ILE A 14 -2.80 0.77 -10.09
C ILE A 14 -1.43 1.40 -9.88
N SER A 15 -1.24 2.64 -10.33
CA SER A 15 0.05 3.32 -10.23
C SER A 15 0.35 3.72 -8.78
N LEU A 16 1.63 3.92 -8.47
CA LEU A 16 2.06 4.38 -7.15
C LEU A 16 1.33 5.66 -6.72
N ASN A 17 1.19 6.64 -7.61
CA ASN A 17 0.52 7.91 -7.30
C ASN A 17 -0.94 7.74 -6.87
N GLU A 18 -1.67 6.81 -7.50
CA GLU A 18 -3.06 6.50 -7.12
C GLU A 18 -3.11 5.87 -5.73
N HIS A 19 -2.18 4.96 -5.43
CA HIS A 19 -2.05 4.38 -4.09
C HIS A 19 -1.72 5.42 -3.02
N LEU A 20 -0.82 6.37 -3.31
CA LEU A 20 -0.49 7.47 -2.41
C LEU A 20 -1.73 8.34 -2.13
N ARG A 21 -2.55 8.61 -3.15
CA ARG A 21 -3.82 9.31 -2.98
C ARG A 21 -4.78 8.54 -2.07
N TYR A 22 -4.96 7.24 -2.28
CA TYR A 22 -5.83 6.41 -1.42
C TYR A 22 -5.36 6.36 0.03
N LEU A 23 -4.05 6.28 0.28
CA LEU A 23 -3.49 6.35 1.62
C LEU A 23 -3.80 7.71 2.28
N SER A 24 -3.58 8.81 1.55
CA SER A 24 -3.90 10.15 2.03
C SER A 24 -5.40 10.31 2.35
N GLU A 25 -6.29 9.78 1.52
CA GLU A 25 -7.75 9.79 1.77
C GLU A 25 -8.16 8.98 3.00
N LEU A 26 -7.41 7.93 3.33
CA LEU A 26 -7.59 7.14 4.54
C LEU A 26 -6.92 7.76 5.78
N GLY A 27 -6.32 8.95 5.64
CA GLY A 27 -5.72 9.71 6.72
C GLY A 27 -4.27 9.32 7.06
N PHE A 28 -3.62 8.52 6.22
CA PHE A 28 -2.21 8.18 6.40
C PHE A 28 -1.29 9.37 6.12
N ARG A 29 -0.23 9.48 6.93
CA ARG A 29 0.82 10.48 6.78
C ARG A 29 2.14 9.80 6.42
N SER A 30 2.86 10.37 5.45
CA SER A 30 4.20 9.90 5.10
C SER A 30 5.18 10.21 6.24
N GLU A 31 6.01 9.24 6.61
CA GLU A 31 7.10 9.45 7.58
C GLU A 31 8.36 10.06 6.95
N SER A 32 8.53 9.90 5.63
CA SER A 32 9.69 10.43 4.91
C SER A 32 9.28 11.57 3.97
N PRO A 33 10.11 12.62 3.84
CA PRO A 33 9.95 13.60 2.79
C PRO A 33 10.17 12.90 1.43
N MET A 34 9.19 12.99 0.54
CA MET A 34 9.36 12.51 -0.84
C MET A 34 10.34 13.45 -1.54
N VAL A 35 11.62 13.06 -1.64
CA VAL A 35 12.62 13.82 -2.39
C VAL A 35 12.36 13.64 -3.89
N GLU A 36 12.23 14.77 -4.59
CA GLU A 36 11.54 14.98 -5.88
C GLU A 36 12.11 14.30 -7.15
N THR A 37 12.83 13.18 -7.06
CA THR A 37 13.34 12.52 -8.28
C THR A 37 13.16 11.01 -8.34
N LYS A 38 12.97 10.32 -7.21
CA LYS A 38 12.64 8.89 -7.19
C LYS A 38 12.20 8.44 -5.79
N PRO A 39 11.07 7.72 -5.65
CA PRO A 39 10.72 7.12 -4.37
C PRO A 39 11.80 6.11 -3.97
N THR A 40 12.34 6.26 -2.76
CA THR A 40 13.24 5.26 -2.16
C THR A 40 12.40 4.35 -1.28
N PHE A 41 12.29 3.08 -1.67
CA PHE A 41 11.53 2.10 -0.91
C PHE A 41 12.34 1.58 0.31
N PRO A 42 11.68 1.25 1.45
CA PRO A 42 10.24 1.29 1.65
C PRO A 42 9.71 2.71 1.90
N LEU A 43 8.57 3.03 1.28
CA LEU A 43 7.82 4.25 1.62
C LEU A 43 6.93 3.95 2.83
N ARG A 44 7.09 4.69 3.92
CA ARG A 44 6.39 4.42 5.18
C ARG A 44 5.31 5.43 5.47
N PHE A 45 4.17 4.92 5.90
CA PHE A 45 2.97 5.68 6.20
C PHE A 45 2.37 5.21 7.52
N HIS A 46 1.82 6.14 8.30
CA HIS A 46 1.16 5.81 9.56
C HIS A 46 -0.12 6.63 9.78
N THR A 47 -0.99 6.09 10.61
CA THR A 47 -2.06 6.80 11.33
C THR A 47 -1.83 6.65 12.83
N SER A 48 -2.80 7.04 13.65
CA SER A 48 -2.76 6.81 15.10
C SER A 48 -2.66 5.32 15.46
N ASN A 49 -3.27 4.44 14.64
CA ASN A 49 -3.50 3.03 14.99
C ASN A 49 -2.90 2.04 13.97
N TRP A 50 -2.51 2.51 12.80
CA TRP A 50 -2.13 1.64 11.67
C TRP A 50 -0.83 2.11 11.04
N LYS A 51 -0.09 1.16 10.47
CA LYS A 51 1.09 1.44 9.64
C LYS A 51 0.98 0.71 8.31
N VAL A 52 1.47 1.37 7.27
CA VAL A 52 1.55 0.83 5.92
C VAL A 52 2.91 1.15 5.35
N GLU A 53 3.60 0.14 4.82
CA GLU A 53 4.84 0.31 4.08
C GLU A 53 4.64 -0.15 2.63
N ILE A 54 5.02 0.67 1.66
CA ILE A 54 5.18 0.23 0.28
C ILE A 54 6.60 -0.28 0.15
N LEU A 55 6.77 -1.60 0.02
CA LEU A 55 8.06 -2.27 0.12
C LEU A 55 8.89 -2.16 -1.15
N ARG A 56 8.23 -2.23 -2.31
CA ARG A 56 8.86 -2.16 -3.63
C ARG A 56 7.82 -2.03 -4.74
N GLU A 57 8.30 -1.61 -5.90
CA GLU A 57 7.60 -1.60 -7.18
C GLU A 57 8.31 -2.54 -8.15
N GLU A 58 7.54 -3.36 -8.87
CA GLU A 58 8.01 -4.28 -9.87
C GLU A 58 7.19 -4.17 -11.16
N LYS A 59 7.80 -4.52 -12.29
CA LYS A 59 7.09 -4.64 -13.57
C LYS A 59 6.77 -6.10 -13.84
N VAL A 60 5.50 -6.47 -13.77
CA VAL A 60 5.02 -7.82 -14.04
C VAL A 60 4.64 -7.92 -15.52
N ARG A 61 5.39 -8.73 -16.26
CA ARG A 61 5.10 -9.05 -17.66
C ARG A 61 4.07 -10.18 -17.71
N ILE A 62 2.90 -9.90 -18.27
CA ILE A 62 1.84 -10.89 -18.50
C ILE A 62 1.99 -11.50 -19.90
N THR A 63 2.28 -10.66 -20.90
CA THR A 63 2.62 -11.08 -22.27
C THR A 63 3.76 -10.22 -22.80
N THR A 64 4.28 -10.53 -24.00
CA THR A 64 5.37 -9.75 -24.62
C THR A 64 5.07 -8.25 -24.72
N THR A 65 3.81 -7.87 -24.86
CA THR A 65 3.36 -6.47 -24.97
C THR A 65 2.62 -5.95 -23.74
N PHE A 66 2.13 -6.83 -22.86
CA PHE A 66 1.36 -6.44 -21.68
C PHE A 66 2.22 -6.51 -20.42
N ILE A 67 2.67 -5.35 -19.96
CA ILE A 67 3.47 -5.16 -18.75
C ILE A 67 2.68 -4.27 -17.80
N LEU A 68 2.54 -4.73 -16.56
CA LEU A 68 1.83 -4.04 -15.49
C LEU A 68 2.81 -3.60 -14.41
N GLU A 69 2.49 -2.54 -13.70
CA GLU A 69 3.11 -2.22 -12.42
C GLU A 69 2.48 -3.09 -11.32
N ALA A 70 3.32 -3.61 -10.43
CA ALA A 70 2.94 -4.32 -9.22
C ALA A 70 3.64 -3.69 -8.02
N LEU A 71 2.87 -3.35 -7.00
CA LEU A 71 3.36 -2.77 -5.76
C LEU A 71 3.07 -3.71 -4.59
N PHE A 72 4.06 -3.87 -3.72
CA PHE A 72 3.96 -4.74 -2.55
C PHE A 72 3.82 -3.89 -1.31
N PHE A 73 2.72 -4.09 -0.58
CA PHE A 73 2.38 -3.35 0.62
C PHE A 73 2.47 -4.26 1.83
N ARG A 74 3.07 -3.77 2.92
CA ARG A 74 2.98 -4.36 4.24
C ARG A 74 2.01 -3.53 5.07
N PHE A 75 0.91 -4.14 5.50
CA PHE A 75 -0.05 -3.56 6.43
C PHE A 75 0.26 -4.05 7.84
N GLN A 76 0.19 -3.16 8.83
CA GLN A 76 0.47 -3.49 10.22
C GLN A 76 -0.52 -2.82 11.17
N SER A 77 -0.84 -3.51 12.25
CA SER A 77 -1.74 -3.08 13.32
C SER A 77 -1.36 -3.79 14.63
N ASP A 78 -1.67 -3.18 15.77
CA ASP A 78 -1.45 -3.78 17.08
C ASP A 78 -2.45 -4.92 17.40
N THR A 79 -3.56 -4.97 16.68
CA THR A 79 -4.57 -6.03 16.79
C THR A 79 -4.89 -6.65 15.43
N GLU A 80 -5.27 -7.93 15.45
CA GLU A 80 -5.70 -8.68 14.27
C GLU A 80 -6.95 -8.06 13.63
N GLU A 81 -7.92 -7.65 14.45
CA GLU A 81 -9.14 -6.99 14.00
C GLU A 81 -8.82 -5.67 13.30
N GLY A 82 -7.86 -4.91 13.84
CA GLY A 82 -7.39 -3.67 13.25
C GLY A 82 -6.72 -3.90 11.89
N LEU A 83 -5.91 -4.96 11.76
CA LEU A 83 -5.29 -5.35 10.49
C LEU A 83 -6.36 -5.73 9.45
N ASN A 84 -7.31 -6.58 9.83
CA ASN A 84 -8.40 -7.00 8.97
C ASN A 84 -9.29 -5.82 8.54
N HIS A 85 -9.58 -4.90 9.45
CA HIS A 85 -10.32 -3.67 9.16
C HIS A 85 -9.57 -2.81 8.15
N LEU A 86 -8.29 -2.53 8.40
CA LEU A 86 -7.43 -1.73 7.52
C LEU A 86 -7.39 -2.31 6.10
N ILE A 87 -7.15 -3.61 5.97
CA ILE A 87 -7.11 -4.29 4.67
C ILE A 87 -8.48 -4.20 3.98
N SER A 88 -9.58 -4.34 4.71
CA SER A 88 -10.94 -4.20 4.16
C SER A 88 -11.19 -2.79 3.62
N LEU A 89 -10.86 -1.74 4.38
CA LEU A 89 -10.97 -0.35 3.92
C LEU A 89 -10.11 -0.09 2.69
N TYR A 90 -8.87 -0.58 2.70
CA TYR A 90 -7.95 -0.39 1.60
C TYR A 90 -8.45 -1.09 0.33
N ARG A 91 -8.91 -2.34 0.45
CA ARG A 91 -9.51 -3.08 -0.67
C ARG A 91 -10.73 -2.37 -1.24
N LYS A 92 -11.60 -1.80 -0.40
CA LYS A 92 -12.75 -1.00 -0.87
C LYS A 92 -12.31 0.22 -1.68
N LYS A 93 -11.20 0.87 -1.31
CA LYS A 93 -10.63 2.01 -2.06
C LYS A 93 -9.98 1.60 -3.38
N THR A 94 -9.27 0.47 -3.39
CA THR A 94 -8.59 -0.04 -4.58
C THR A 94 -9.51 -0.82 -5.53
N MET A 95 -10.70 -1.22 -5.06
CA MET A 95 -11.70 -1.87 -5.89
C MET A 95 -12.27 -0.87 -6.89
N ARG A 96 -11.76 -0.91 -8.13
CA ARG A 96 -12.37 -0.19 -9.24
C ARG A 96 -13.71 -0.86 -9.57
N ALA A 97 -14.79 -0.09 -9.62
CA ALA A 97 -16.01 -0.49 -10.29
C ALA A 97 -15.68 -0.62 -11.79
N GLY A 98 -15.26 -1.81 -12.19
CA GLY A 98 -14.80 -2.14 -13.54
C GLY A 98 -15.19 -3.58 -13.82
N GLY A 99 -16.49 -3.74 -14.04
CA GLY A 99 -17.23 -4.97 -14.29
C GLY A 99 -18.72 -4.65 -14.23
#